data_AF-A0A9P6L2B8-F1
#
_entry.id   AF-A0A9P6L2B8-F1
#
_cell.length_a   1.000
_cell.length_b   1.000
_cell.length_c   1.000
_cell.angle_alpha   90.00
_cell.angle_beta   90.00
_cell.angle_gamma   90.00
#
_symmetry.space_group_name_H-M   'P 1'
#
loop_
_entity.id
_entity.type
_entity.pdbx_description
1 polymer ?
#
loop_
_entity_poly.entity_id
_entity_poly.type
_entity_poly.pdbx_seq_one_letter_code
_entity_poly.pdbx_strand_id
1 'polypeptide(L)'
;MPPRSKRPPQRPALESKICPHCGNAFNSRGFVQHERSCRERPEEPILVIDHTAENTDPKPGENDDGIPIAAIADDLHTTDDVQVEQSDRSTDNRGSGDQTPDNGDIKIEYHPHSGKGTHILSSDEYRESFRDHSEPTPPDDDRPWLPFSSQEDFEFTEFVHDAALNQKQINRLIKLIRTCQKEPNKFTFRNFKDMRASLDDASKLLTPVTTF
;
A
#
# COMPACT_ATOMS: atom_id res chain seq x y z
N MET A 1 61.31 -24.82 18.17
CA MET A 1 59.92 -25.29 18.35
C MET A 1 58.98 -24.14 18.05
N PRO A 2 58.07 -24.24 17.08
CA PRO A 2 57.02 -23.24 16.89
C PRO A 2 55.86 -23.47 17.87
N PRO A 3 55.18 -22.41 18.36
CA PRO A 3 54.06 -22.55 19.29
C PRO A 3 52.80 -23.07 18.58
N ARG A 4 52.13 -24.03 19.20
CA ARG A 4 50.84 -24.60 18.76
C ARG A 4 49.76 -23.52 18.74
N SER A 5 49.12 -23.29 17.59
CA SER A 5 47.91 -22.48 17.53
C SER A 5 46.75 -23.22 18.22
N LYS A 6 46.03 -22.51 19.09
CA LYS A 6 44.82 -23.03 19.74
C LYS A 6 43.67 -22.94 18.74
N ARG A 7 43.06 -24.08 18.41
CA ARG A 7 41.84 -24.17 17.60
C ARG A 7 40.68 -23.53 18.39
N PRO A 8 39.89 -22.60 17.81
CA PRO A 8 38.74 -22.03 18.50
C PRO A 8 37.62 -23.09 18.68
N PRO A 9 36.79 -22.96 19.74
CA PRO A 9 35.78 -23.95 20.08
C PRO A 9 34.70 -24.02 18.98
N GLN A 10 34.43 -25.22 18.48
CA GLN A 10 33.33 -25.45 17.55
C GLN A 10 32.00 -25.23 18.31
N ARG A 11 31.16 -24.32 17.80
CA ARG A 11 29.80 -24.11 18.31
C ARG A 11 28.97 -25.37 18.03
N PRO A 12 28.15 -25.85 18.97
CA PRO A 12 27.29 -27.01 18.73
C PRO A 12 26.27 -26.67 17.64
N ALA A 13 26.19 -27.53 16.62
CA ALA A 13 25.21 -27.43 15.55
C ALA A 13 23.80 -27.45 16.16
N LEU A 14 23.03 -26.39 15.93
CA LEU A 14 21.62 -26.32 16.35
C LEU A 14 20.85 -27.43 15.64
N GLU A 15 20.27 -28.35 16.42
CA GLU A 15 19.48 -29.47 15.92
C GLU A 15 18.29 -28.96 15.09
N SER A 16 18.34 -29.19 13.79
CA SER A 16 17.29 -28.84 12.83
C SER A 16 16.36 -30.02 12.58
N LYS A 17 15.07 -29.73 12.37
CA LYS A 17 14.00 -30.70 12.07
C LYS A 17 13.37 -30.39 10.72
N ILE A 18 13.04 -31.43 9.96
CA ILE A 18 12.43 -31.32 8.63
C ILE A 18 10.91 -31.37 8.75
N CYS A 19 10.20 -30.44 8.14
CA CYS A 19 8.74 -30.39 8.17
C CYS A 19 8.16 -31.46 7.24
N PRO A 20 7.23 -32.34 7.70
CA PRO A 20 6.65 -33.38 6.88
C PRO A 20 5.68 -32.86 5.79
N HIS A 21 5.26 -31.59 5.88
CA HIS A 21 4.31 -30.99 4.95
C HIS A 21 4.97 -30.26 3.78
N CYS A 22 6.11 -29.58 3.99
CA CYS A 22 6.81 -28.83 2.94
C CYS A 22 8.25 -29.30 2.67
N GLY A 23 8.80 -30.24 3.45
CA GLY A 23 10.15 -30.77 3.25
C GLY A 23 11.30 -29.83 3.66
N ASN A 24 11.02 -28.62 4.12
CA ASN A 24 12.05 -27.65 4.54
C ASN A 24 12.58 -27.94 5.94
N ALA A 25 13.87 -27.64 6.17
CA ALA A 25 14.54 -27.80 7.46
C ALA A 25 14.46 -26.52 8.30
N PHE A 26 13.98 -26.63 9.53
CA PHE A 26 13.87 -25.52 10.47
C PHE A 26 14.64 -25.80 11.75
N ASN A 27 15.05 -24.73 12.43
CA ASN A 27 15.59 -24.82 13.77
C ASN A 27 14.49 -25.28 14.77
N SER A 28 14.89 -26.07 15.76
CA SER A 28 13.97 -26.65 16.75
C SER A 28 13.12 -25.62 17.51
N ARG A 29 13.61 -24.37 17.68
CA ARG A 29 12.87 -23.28 18.36
C ARG A 29 11.69 -22.73 17.56
N GLY A 30 11.68 -22.85 16.23
CA GLY A 30 10.60 -22.35 15.35
C GLY A 30 9.74 -23.45 14.72
N PHE A 31 10.15 -24.72 14.85
CA PHE A 31 9.55 -25.84 14.13
C PHE A 31 8.05 -26.02 14.40
N VAL A 32 7.60 -25.93 15.66
CA VAL A 32 6.20 -26.19 16.02
C VAL A 32 5.26 -25.12 15.45
N GLN A 33 5.69 -23.86 15.42
CA GLN A 33 4.88 -22.77 14.87
C GLN A 33 4.82 -22.86 13.34
N HIS A 34 5.93 -23.20 12.70
CA HIS A 34 5.95 -23.51 11.27
C HIS A 34 5.06 -24.71 10.95
N GLU A 35 5.19 -25.83 11.67
CA GLU A 35 4.44 -27.07 11.45
C GLU A 35 2.92 -26.84 11.47
N ARG A 36 2.43 -26.05 12.44
CA ARG A 36 1.01 -25.68 12.53
C ARG A 36 0.55 -24.86 11.33
N SER A 37 1.31 -23.83 10.96
CA SER A 37 0.97 -22.97 9.81
C SER A 37 1.04 -23.73 8.47
N CYS A 38 2.05 -24.60 8.32
CA CYS A 38 2.28 -25.41 7.12
C CYS A 38 1.18 -26.47 6.92
N ARG A 39 0.61 -27.00 8.01
CA ARG A 39 -0.51 -27.95 7.96
C ARG A 39 -1.80 -27.32 7.42
N GLU A 40 -2.01 -26.02 7.62
CA GLU A 40 -3.22 -25.30 7.19
C GLU A 40 -3.15 -24.81 5.73
N ARG A 41 -1.99 -24.92 5.08
CA ARG A 41 -1.79 -24.63 3.65
C ARG A 41 -1.01 -25.75 2.97
N PRO A 42 -1.65 -26.87 2.58
CA PRO A 42 -1.01 -27.78 1.65
C PRO A 42 -0.87 -27.07 0.29
N GLU A 43 0.37 -26.78 -0.11
CA GLU A 43 0.65 -26.39 -1.50
C GLU A 43 0.39 -27.59 -2.40
N GLU A 44 -0.38 -27.37 -3.47
CA GLU A 44 -0.57 -28.35 -4.54
C GLU A 44 0.79 -28.73 -5.14
N PRO A 45 1.10 -30.02 -5.34
CA PRO A 45 2.42 -30.48 -5.73
C PRO A 45 2.78 -29.95 -7.12
N ILE A 46 3.77 -29.05 -7.18
CA ILE A 46 4.40 -28.63 -8.42
C ILE A 46 5.19 -29.83 -8.96
N LEU A 47 4.83 -30.30 -10.15
CA LEU A 47 5.58 -31.31 -10.89
C LEU A 47 6.99 -30.78 -11.18
N VAL A 48 7.98 -31.49 -10.65
CA VAL A 48 9.40 -31.19 -10.76
C VAL A 48 9.83 -31.27 -12.23
N ILE A 49 10.35 -30.16 -12.78
CA ILE A 49 11.10 -30.20 -14.04
C ILE A 49 12.58 -30.14 -13.66
N ASP A 50 13.28 -31.22 -14.00
CA ASP A 50 14.70 -31.42 -13.78
C ASP A 50 15.52 -30.54 -14.73
N HIS A 51 16.26 -29.58 -14.17
CA HIS A 51 17.27 -28.82 -14.90
C HIS A 51 18.56 -28.79 -14.09
N THR A 52 19.48 -29.66 -14.49
CA THR A 52 20.88 -29.65 -14.10
C THR A 52 21.60 -28.39 -14.59
N ALA A 53 22.45 -27.87 -13.71
CA ALA A 53 23.70 -27.12 -13.93
C ALA A 53 23.68 -25.57 -13.85
N GLU A 54 24.61 -25.09 -13.01
CA GLU A 54 25.28 -23.78 -12.96
C GLU A 54 24.38 -22.55 -12.73
N ASN A 55 24.51 -21.76 -11.64
CA ASN A 55 25.73 -21.11 -11.18
C ASN A 55 25.51 -20.36 -9.85
N THR A 56 26.60 -20.15 -9.11
CA THR A 56 26.92 -18.97 -8.26
C THR A 56 25.92 -18.45 -7.20
N ASP A 57 26.35 -18.51 -5.94
CA ASP A 57 25.83 -17.77 -4.78
C ASP A 57 25.65 -16.26 -5.05
N PRO A 58 24.57 -15.66 -4.50
CA PRO A 58 24.77 -14.46 -3.71
C PRO A 58 24.03 -14.44 -2.37
N LYS A 59 24.66 -13.68 -1.48
CA LYS A 59 24.49 -13.50 -0.04
C LYS A 59 23.24 -12.68 0.35
N PRO A 60 22.65 -12.89 1.55
CA PRO A 60 21.46 -12.16 2.02
C PRO A 60 21.82 -10.92 2.87
N GLY A 61 20.90 -9.95 2.94
CA GLY A 61 20.84 -8.97 4.03
C GLY A 61 20.20 -7.62 3.68
N GLU A 62 18.87 -7.55 3.77
CA GLU A 62 18.02 -6.36 3.80
C GLU A 62 17.92 -5.79 5.24
N ASN A 63 17.72 -4.47 5.37
CA ASN A 63 16.95 -3.89 6.49
C ASN A 63 15.97 -2.88 5.88
N ASP A 64 14.67 -3.13 5.97
CA ASP A 64 13.60 -2.18 5.64
C ASP A 64 12.53 -2.26 6.76
N ASP A 65 12.35 -1.14 7.47
CA ASP A 65 11.38 -0.95 8.53
C ASP A 65 10.13 -0.29 7.93
N GLY A 66 9.02 -1.04 7.87
CA GLY A 66 7.73 -0.54 7.38
C GLY A 66 7.03 0.42 8.34
N ILE A 67 6.37 1.43 7.78
CA ILE A 67 5.44 2.35 8.47
C ILE A 67 4.02 2.16 7.88
N PRO A 68 2.95 2.10 8.70
CA PRO A 68 1.58 1.84 8.24
C PRO A 68 0.83 3.11 7.81
N ILE A 69 -0.01 2.96 6.77
CA ILE A 69 -0.90 3.99 6.21
C ILE A 69 -2.24 3.99 6.95
N ALA A 70 -2.67 5.16 7.44
CA ALA A 70 -4.04 5.38 7.89
C ALA A 70 -4.59 6.69 7.28
N ALA A 71 -5.67 6.52 6.51
CA ALA A 71 -6.82 7.40 6.32
C ALA A 71 -6.57 8.86 5.87
N ILE A 72 -6.94 9.14 4.61
CA ILE A 72 -7.37 10.47 4.18
C ILE A 72 -8.75 10.29 3.56
N ALA A 73 -9.75 11.00 4.09
CA ALA A 73 -11.07 11.15 3.51
C ALA A 73 -11.34 12.65 3.30
N ASP A 74 -11.83 12.93 2.09
CA ASP A 74 -12.68 14.01 1.57
C ASP A 74 -13.13 15.12 2.53
N ASP A 75 -13.13 16.39 2.08
CA ASP A 75 -14.29 16.95 1.37
C ASP A 75 -14.02 18.39 0.89
N LEU A 76 -14.46 18.67 -0.34
CA LEU A 76 -14.48 19.94 -1.05
C LEU A 76 -15.80 20.66 -0.69
N HIS A 77 -15.86 22.00 -0.56
CA HIS A 77 -16.91 22.80 -1.22
C HIS A 77 -16.73 24.32 -1.03
N THR A 78 -16.71 24.99 -2.18
CA THR A 78 -17.01 26.39 -2.49
C THR A 78 -18.39 26.83 -1.98
N THR A 79 -18.54 28.10 -1.58
CA THR A 79 -19.58 29.03 -2.10
C THR A 79 -19.29 30.49 -1.72
N ASP A 80 -19.51 31.36 -2.70
CA ASP A 80 -19.63 32.82 -2.66
C ASP A 80 -20.67 33.31 -1.61
N ASP A 81 -20.48 34.50 -1.02
CA ASP A 81 -21.24 35.71 -1.39
C ASP A 81 -20.90 36.92 -0.50
N VAL A 82 -21.14 38.10 -1.06
CA VAL A 82 -20.76 39.45 -0.64
C VAL A 82 -21.74 40.02 0.41
N GLN A 83 -21.26 40.80 1.40
CA GLN A 83 -21.83 42.11 1.73
C GLN A 83 -20.97 42.98 2.68
N VAL A 84 -20.65 44.16 2.15
CA VAL A 84 -20.10 45.34 2.81
C VAL A 84 -21.21 46.01 3.61
N GLU A 85 -20.97 46.37 4.88
CA GLU A 85 -21.52 47.59 5.48
C GLU A 85 -20.55 48.20 6.51
N GLN A 86 -20.34 49.50 6.35
CA GLN A 86 -19.49 50.37 7.15
C GLN A 86 -20.17 50.74 8.47
N SER A 87 -19.39 50.92 9.53
CA SER A 87 -19.74 51.91 10.55
C SER A 87 -18.50 52.57 11.15
N ASP A 88 -18.44 53.89 10.98
CA ASP A 88 -17.53 54.80 11.65
C ASP A 88 -17.77 54.80 13.16
N ARG A 89 -16.69 54.70 13.95
CA ARG A 89 -16.47 55.51 15.16
C ARG A 89 -15.09 55.24 15.76
N SER A 90 -14.22 56.25 15.68
CA SER A 90 -13.00 56.37 16.47
C SER A 90 -13.37 56.60 17.94
N THR A 91 -12.87 55.73 18.81
CA THR A 91 -12.55 56.05 20.21
C THR A 91 -11.28 55.33 20.61
N ASP A 92 -10.25 56.12 20.92
CA ASP A 92 -9.00 55.68 21.50
C ASP A 92 -9.24 54.95 22.84
N ASN A 93 -8.72 53.74 23.00
CA ASN A 93 -8.42 53.22 24.33
C ASN A 93 -7.22 52.26 24.32
N ARG A 94 -6.16 52.68 25.00
CA ARG A 94 -4.99 51.85 25.35
C ARG A 94 -5.40 50.90 26.48
N GLY A 95 -5.36 49.60 26.25
CA GLY A 95 -5.55 48.59 27.29
C GLY A 95 -5.16 47.21 26.79
N SER A 96 -4.28 46.55 27.54
CA SER A 96 -3.70 45.22 27.34
C SER A 96 -4.58 44.22 26.58
N GLY A 97 -4.05 43.71 25.47
CA GLY A 97 -4.73 42.74 24.60
C GLY A 97 -4.95 41.40 25.28
N ASP A 98 -6.15 41.22 25.83
CA ASP A 98 -6.80 39.92 25.94
C ASP A 98 -7.48 39.68 24.59
N GLN A 99 -6.73 39.11 23.65
CA GLN A 99 -7.26 38.78 22.33
C GLN A 99 -8.08 37.50 22.45
N THR A 100 -9.40 37.65 22.52
CA THR A 100 -10.28 36.52 22.21
C THR A 100 -10.06 36.14 20.75
N PRO A 101 -9.71 34.87 20.43
CA PRO A 101 -9.53 34.46 19.05
C PRO A 101 -10.80 34.76 18.24
N ASP A 102 -10.61 35.43 17.10
CA ASP A 102 -11.67 35.69 16.14
C ASP A 102 -12.00 34.41 15.34
N ASN A 103 -13.15 34.36 14.68
CA ASN A 103 -13.63 33.19 13.93
C ASN A 103 -12.71 32.75 12.78
N GLY A 104 -11.73 33.59 12.38
CA GLY A 104 -10.73 33.30 11.36
C GLY A 104 -9.34 32.93 11.90
N ASP A 105 -9.16 32.82 13.21
CA ASP A 105 -7.86 32.51 13.81
C ASP A 105 -7.64 31.00 13.92
N ILE A 106 -6.43 30.57 13.55
CA ILE A 106 -5.98 29.18 13.59
C ILE A 106 -5.28 28.94 14.93
N LYS A 107 -5.85 28.02 15.72
CA LYS A 107 -5.30 27.60 17.01
C LYS A 107 -4.45 26.34 16.85
N ILE A 108 -3.17 26.43 17.20
CA ILE A 108 -2.23 25.31 17.20
C ILE A 108 -2.01 24.86 18.65
N GLU A 109 -2.49 23.66 18.97
CA GLU A 109 -2.26 23.01 20.25
C GLU A 109 -1.19 21.92 20.11
N TYR A 110 -0.13 22.04 20.89
CA TYR A 110 0.97 21.07 20.89
C TYR A 110 0.75 19.98 21.95
N HIS A 111 1.34 18.82 21.73
CA HIS A 111 1.26 17.70 22.67
C HIS A 111 1.85 18.10 24.06
N PRO A 112 1.28 17.65 25.19
CA PRO A 112 1.71 18.07 26.53
C PRO A 112 3.20 17.84 26.84
N HIS A 113 3.83 16.85 26.20
CA HIS A 113 5.25 16.54 26.38
C HIS A 113 6.19 17.40 25.53
N SER A 114 5.66 18.21 24.60
CA SER A 114 6.46 19.11 23.78
C SER A 114 6.93 20.34 24.55
N GLY A 115 6.33 20.65 25.71
CA GLY A 115 6.62 21.85 26.50
C GLY A 115 6.30 23.17 25.79
N LYS A 116 5.60 23.11 24.66
CA LYS A 116 5.21 24.26 23.85
C LYS A 116 3.82 24.74 24.28
N GLY A 117 3.66 26.05 24.43
CA GLY A 117 2.36 26.66 24.69
C GLY A 117 1.45 26.59 23.47
N THR A 118 0.16 26.82 23.67
CA THR A 118 -0.79 27.01 22.56
C THR A 118 -0.46 28.30 21.82
N HIS A 119 -0.50 28.25 20.48
CA HIS A 119 -0.35 29.42 19.61
C HIS A 119 -1.68 29.70 18.91
N ILE A 120 -2.07 30.97 18.83
CA ILE A 120 -3.19 31.44 18.02
C ILE A 120 -2.57 32.33 16.94
N LEU A 121 -2.81 31.97 15.68
CA LEU A 121 -2.32 32.69 14.52
C LEU A 121 -3.52 33.20 13.74
N SER A 122 -3.44 34.41 13.21
CA SER A 122 -4.44 34.83 12.21
C SER A 122 -4.31 33.98 10.95
N SER A 123 -5.39 33.88 10.16
CA SER A 123 -5.35 33.20 8.86
C SER A 123 -4.23 33.71 7.95
N ASP A 124 -3.98 35.02 7.94
CA ASP A 124 -2.91 35.63 7.14
C ASP A 124 -1.52 35.27 7.67
N GLU A 125 -1.32 35.28 9.00
CA GLU A 125 -0.07 34.89 9.64
C GLU A 125 0.25 33.40 9.44
N TYR A 126 -0.77 32.55 9.51
CA TYR A 126 -0.63 31.14 9.18
C TYR A 126 -0.21 30.97 7.72
N ARG A 127 -0.88 31.64 6.77
CA ARG A 127 -0.53 31.57 5.34
C ARG A 127 0.89 32.07 5.07
N GLU A 128 1.32 33.13 5.74
CA GLU A 128 2.68 33.67 5.61
C GLU A 128 3.73 32.71 6.21
N SER A 129 3.40 31.98 7.28
CA SER A 129 4.33 31.02 7.90
C SER A 129 4.76 29.88 6.96
N PHE A 130 3.96 29.57 5.93
CA PHE A 130 4.31 28.60 4.89
C PHE A 130 4.83 29.23 3.60
N ARG A 131 4.90 30.56 3.46
CA ARG A 131 5.41 31.20 2.24
C ARG A 131 6.92 31.08 2.07
N ASP A 132 7.66 31.01 3.18
CA ASP A 132 9.12 30.80 3.17
C ASP A 132 9.49 29.31 3.10
N HIS A 133 8.50 28.43 3.29
CA HIS A 133 8.62 27.04 2.87
C HIS A 133 8.30 26.97 1.39
N SER A 134 9.30 27.30 0.55
CA SER A 134 9.30 26.71 -0.79
C SER A 134 9.17 25.21 -0.57
N GLU A 135 7.99 24.63 -0.85
CA GLU A 135 7.84 23.19 -0.83
C GLU A 135 9.03 22.67 -1.65
N PRO A 136 9.86 21.78 -1.09
CA PRO A 136 10.91 21.17 -1.87
C PRO A 136 10.22 20.64 -3.11
N THR A 137 10.56 21.18 -4.28
CA THR A 137 10.05 20.61 -5.53
C THR A 137 10.34 19.13 -5.40
N PRO A 138 9.32 18.25 -5.45
CA PRO A 138 9.56 16.83 -5.35
C PRO A 138 10.69 16.52 -6.34
N PRO A 139 11.74 15.79 -5.91
CA PRO A 139 12.76 15.36 -6.85
C PRO A 139 12.06 14.79 -8.08
N ASP A 140 12.55 15.11 -9.27
CA ASP A 140 12.05 14.47 -10.49
C ASP A 140 12.19 12.96 -10.30
N ASP A 141 11.09 12.31 -9.92
CA ASP A 141 11.08 10.88 -9.65
C ASP A 141 10.88 10.20 -10.99
N ASP A 142 11.97 9.66 -11.53
CA ASP A 142 11.97 8.89 -12.77
C ASP A 142 11.02 7.68 -12.69
N ARG A 143 10.55 7.29 -11.49
CA ARG A 143 9.71 6.11 -11.24
C ARG A 143 8.60 6.40 -10.23
N PRO A 144 7.56 7.17 -10.62
CA PRO A 144 6.43 7.49 -9.74
C PRO A 144 5.63 6.26 -9.28
N TRP A 145 5.83 5.09 -9.93
CA TRP A 145 5.19 3.84 -9.58
C TRP A 145 5.91 3.05 -8.47
N LEU A 146 6.94 3.59 -7.81
CA LEU A 146 7.47 2.93 -6.61
C LEU A 146 6.43 2.97 -5.47
N PRO A 147 6.32 1.91 -4.63
CA PRO A 147 7.22 0.75 -4.48
C PRO A 147 6.89 -0.45 -5.40
N PHE A 148 6.04 -0.30 -6.41
CA PHE A 148 5.65 -1.40 -7.29
C PHE A 148 6.83 -1.86 -8.17
N SER A 149 6.87 -3.16 -8.49
CA SER A 149 7.96 -3.78 -9.26
C SER A 149 7.99 -3.29 -10.71
N SER A 150 6.84 -2.87 -11.24
CA SER A 150 6.71 -2.27 -12.57
C SER A 150 5.56 -1.26 -12.60
N GLN A 151 5.53 -0.43 -13.65
CA GLN A 151 4.43 0.49 -13.90
C GLN A 151 3.11 -0.26 -14.13
N GLU A 152 3.14 -1.42 -14.79
CA GLU A 152 1.95 -2.24 -15.05
C GLU A 152 1.35 -2.81 -13.76
N ASP A 153 2.18 -3.17 -12.77
CA ASP A 153 1.69 -3.60 -11.46
C ASP A 153 0.98 -2.46 -10.71
N PHE A 154 1.47 -1.23 -10.88
CA PHE A 154 0.82 -0.02 -10.34
C PHE A 154 -0.52 0.23 -11.03
N GLU A 155 -0.56 0.30 -12.36
CA GLU A 155 -1.80 0.52 -13.13
C GLU A 155 -2.83 -0.59 -12.90
N PHE A 156 -2.37 -1.84 -12.79
CA PHE A 156 -3.22 -2.97 -12.42
C PHE A 156 -3.82 -2.80 -11.02
N THR A 157 -3.02 -2.31 -10.06
CA THR A 157 -3.48 -2.08 -8.68
C THR A 157 -4.47 -0.92 -8.61
N GLU A 158 -4.23 0.17 -9.34
CA GLU A 158 -5.16 1.30 -9.49
C GLU A 158 -6.51 0.81 -10.04
N PHE A 159 -6.50 0.05 -11.13
CA PHE A 159 -7.73 -0.55 -11.69
C PHE A 159 -8.47 -1.45 -10.68
N VAL A 160 -7.73 -2.31 -9.96
CA VAL A 160 -8.29 -3.20 -8.94
C VAL A 160 -8.96 -2.40 -7.82
N HIS A 161 -8.33 -1.31 -7.41
CA HIS A 161 -8.83 -0.42 -6.38
C HIS A 161 -10.10 0.31 -6.84
N ASP A 162 -10.08 0.92 -8.03
CA ASP A 162 -11.22 1.62 -8.62
C ASP A 162 -12.43 0.70 -8.84
N ALA A 163 -12.19 -0.55 -9.24
CA ALA A 163 -13.23 -1.56 -9.42
C ALA A 163 -13.68 -2.22 -8.10
N ALA A 164 -13.09 -1.84 -6.95
CA ALA A 164 -13.37 -2.38 -5.63
C ALA A 164 -13.36 -3.92 -5.58
N LEU A 165 -12.40 -4.55 -6.28
CA LEU A 165 -12.32 -6.00 -6.36
C LEU A 165 -11.87 -6.60 -5.03
N ASN A 166 -12.55 -7.64 -4.57
CA ASN A 166 -12.11 -8.37 -3.39
C ASN A 166 -10.97 -9.35 -3.72
N GLN A 167 -10.30 -9.85 -2.67
CA GLN A 167 -9.17 -10.77 -2.79
C GLN A 167 -9.45 -12.00 -3.67
N LYS A 168 -10.66 -12.57 -3.63
CA LYS A 168 -11.00 -13.74 -4.47
C LYS A 168 -11.09 -13.36 -5.94
N GLN A 169 -11.67 -12.20 -6.24
CA GLN A 169 -11.77 -11.66 -7.59
C GLN A 169 -10.39 -11.30 -8.15
N ILE A 170 -9.54 -10.63 -7.37
CA ILE A 170 -8.16 -10.28 -7.76
C ILE A 170 -7.37 -11.54 -8.12
N ASN A 171 -7.38 -12.55 -7.24
CA ASN A 171 -6.67 -13.80 -7.50
C ASN A 171 -7.17 -14.53 -8.75
N ARG A 172 -8.49 -14.48 -9.00
CA ARG A 172 -9.08 -15.04 -10.23
C ARG A 172 -8.63 -14.27 -11.47
N LEU A 173 -8.59 -12.94 -11.40
CA LEU A 173 -8.16 -12.09 -12.51
C LEU A 173 -6.68 -12.32 -12.85
N ILE A 174 -5.79 -12.34 -11.86
CA ILE A 174 -4.36 -12.65 -12.05
C ILE A 174 -4.19 -14.03 -12.71
N LYS A 175 -4.94 -15.04 -12.26
CA LYS A 175 -4.93 -16.37 -12.88
C LYS A 175 -5.36 -16.33 -14.35
N LEU A 176 -6.44 -15.62 -14.67
CA LEU A 176 -6.91 -15.46 -16.04
C LEU A 176 -5.86 -14.80 -16.94
N ILE A 177 -5.23 -13.71 -16.49
CA ILE A 177 -4.17 -13.02 -17.25
C ILE A 177 -3.01 -13.98 -17.55
N ARG A 178 -2.52 -14.70 -16.54
CA ARG A 178 -1.45 -15.70 -16.70
C ARG A 178 -1.84 -16.84 -17.64
N THR A 179 -3.09 -17.31 -17.58
CA THR A 179 -3.60 -18.32 -18.51
C THR A 179 -3.65 -17.79 -19.94
N CYS A 180 -4.08 -16.56 -20.15
CA CYS A 180 -4.10 -15.93 -21.49
C CYS A 180 -2.69 -15.75 -22.05
N GLN A 181 -1.71 -15.40 -21.22
CA GLN A 181 -0.30 -15.34 -21.63
C GLN A 181 0.23 -16.70 -22.06
N LYS A 182 -0.15 -17.78 -21.36
CA LYS A 182 0.26 -19.15 -21.69
C LYS A 182 -0.38 -19.65 -22.98
N GLU A 183 -1.64 -19.29 -23.24
CA GLU A 183 -2.44 -19.79 -24.36
C GLU A 183 -3.17 -18.64 -25.08
N PRO A 184 -2.45 -17.79 -25.84
CA PRO A 184 -2.96 -16.51 -26.34
C PRO A 184 -4.16 -16.63 -27.30
N ASN A 185 -4.30 -17.76 -27.98
CA ASN A 185 -5.41 -17.99 -28.93
C ASN A 185 -6.71 -18.48 -28.27
N LYS A 186 -6.70 -18.81 -26.97
CA LYS A 186 -7.91 -19.32 -26.29
C LYS A 186 -8.83 -18.22 -25.76
N PHE A 187 -8.28 -17.04 -25.48
CA PHE A 187 -9.09 -15.89 -25.06
C PHE A 187 -9.46 -15.05 -26.29
N THR A 188 -10.74 -15.02 -26.63
CA THR A 188 -11.22 -14.50 -27.92
C THR A 188 -11.93 -13.14 -27.83
N PHE A 189 -12.31 -12.69 -26.63
CA PHE A 189 -12.99 -11.40 -26.45
C PHE A 189 -12.01 -10.24 -26.68
N ARG A 190 -12.36 -9.29 -27.56
CA ARG A 190 -11.51 -8.12 -27.85
C ARG A 190 -11.96 -6.87 -27.13
N ASN A 191 -13.23 -6.81 -26.74
CA ASN A 191 -13.86 -5.64 -26.14
C ASN A 191 -15.17 -6.02 -25.44
N PHE A 192 -15.78 -5.03 -24.77
CA PHE A 192 -17.07 -5.19 -24.07
C PHE A 192 -18.22 -5.61 -25.00
N LYS A 193 -18.26 -5.15 -26.25
CA LYS A 193 -19.32 -5.47 -27.20
C LYS A 193 -19.30 -6.95 -27.59
N ASP A 194 -18.13 -7.54 -27.81
CA ASP A 194 -17.99 -8.97 -28.11
C ASP A 194 -18.50 -9.84 -26.95
N MET A 195 -18.14 -9.45 -25.72
CA MET A 195 -18.62 -10.09 -24.50
C MET A 195 -20.15 -9.97 -24.40
N ARG A 196 -20.71 -8.78 -24.64
CA ARG A 196 -22.15 -8.54 -24.54
C ARG A 196 -22.94 -9.30 -25.60
N ALA A 197 -22.48 -9.28 -26.84
CA ALA A 197 -23.10 -10.05 -27.92
C ALA A 197 -23.14 -11.55 -27.60
N SER A 198 -22.04 -12.09 -27.06
CA SER A 198 -21.98 -13.51 -26.66
C SER A 198 -22.94 -13.83 -25.51
N LEU A 199 -23.13 -12.92 -24.56
CA LEU A 199 -24.13 -13.06 -23.49
C LEU A 199 -25.56 -12.98 -24.03
N ASP A 200 -25.84 -12.06 -24.96
CA ASP A 200 -27.16 -11.92 -25.58
C ASP A 200 -27.51 -13.17 -26.42
N ASP A 201 -26.53 -13.72 -27.14
CA ASP A 201 -26.70 -14.97 -27.89
C ASP A 201 -26.92 -16.17 -26.95
N ALA A 202 -26.16 -16.26 -25.85
CA ALA A 202 -26.37 -17.27 -24.82
C ALA A 202 -27.75 -17.16 -24.18
N SER A 203 -28.25 -15.94 -23.95
CA SER A 203 -29.58 -15.71 -23.37
C SER A 203 -30.70 -16.29 -24.26
N LYS A 204 -30.58 -16.17 -25.59
CA LYS A 204 -31.59 -16.70 -26.54
C LYS A 204 -31.68 -18.23 -26.49
N LEU A 205 -30.57 -18.91 -26.23
CA LEU A 205 -30.52 -20.36 -26.11
C LEU A 205 -31.21 -20.87 -24.84
N LEU A 206 -31.33 -20.04 -23.81
CA LEU A 206 -31.85 -20.43 -22.50
C LEU A 206 -33.35 -20.18 -22.30
N THR A 207 -34.03 -19.53 -23.25
CA THR A 207 -35.46 -19.19 -23.11
C THR A 207 -36.37 -19.89 -24.13
N PRO A 208 -36.93 -21.08 -23.83
CA PRO A 208 -38.17 -21.51 -24.44
C PRO A 208 -39.33 -20.80 -23.73
N VAL A 209 -39.75 -19.63 -24.24
CA VAL A 209 -41.00 -19.00 -23.79
C VAL A 209 -42.14 -19.60 -24.60
N THR A 210 -42.75 -20.66 -24.06
CA THR A 210 -44.04 -21.15 -24.56
C THR A 210 -45.13 -20.32 -23.91
N THR A 211 -45.56 -19.25 -24.57
CA THR A 211 -46.78 -18.52 -24.19
C THR A 211 -48.00 -19.37 -24.58
N PHE A 212 -48.78 -19.78 -23.59
CA PHE A 212 -50.08 -20.47 -23.75
C PHE A 212 -51.22 -19.47 -23.98
#